data_AF-A0A2T0VZI9-F1
#
_entry.id   AF-A0A2T0VZI9-F1
#
_cell.length_a   1.000
_cell.length_b   1.000
_cell.length_c   1.000
_cell.angle_alpha   90.00
_cell.angle_beta   90.00
_cell.angle_gamma   90.00
#
_symmetry.space_group_name_H-M   'P 1'
#
loop_
_entity.id
_entity.type
_entity.pdbx_description
1 polymer ?
#
loop_
_entity_poly.entity_id
_entity_poly.type
_entity_poly.pdbx_seq_one_letter_code
_entity_poly.pdbx_strand_id
1 'polypeptide(L)'
;MKLPFTVALAAILTQVSPALADDGLYQDVADPNSSFVRVVAPGQTVASINGESVSDIASGVSDYVNVMPGEIDVVVPNGTGVVEVGPSAYYTVLFTEDGQTEIVTDDITNSPSKADISIYNLTDTPSIDVFVPQANAVAVEGIEAMQGQSVAIKAPLTLDFELRSGDEVLATVSEVELIRNAGVSIVLLQTDDGYSAFATDNSYLK
;
A
#
# COMPACT_ATOMS: atom_id res chain seq x y z
N MET A 1 58.97 68.64 -6.81
CA MET A 1 58.76 67.81 -8.02
C MET A 1 57.86 66.65 -7.63
N LYS A 2 56.64 66.56 -8.20
CA LYS A 2 55.81 65.37 -8.54
C LYS A 2 55.82 64.18 -7.55
N LEU A 3 54.76 63.57 -7.01
CA LEU A 3 53.31 63.47 -7.27
C LEU A 3 52.67 62.79 -6.00
N PRO A 4 51.34 62.83 -5.78
CA PRO A 4 50.66 62.14 -4.67
C PRO A 4 50.42 60.65 -4.98
N PHE A 5 50.40 59.78 -3.98
CA PHE A 5 50.03 58.36 -4.18
C PHE A 5 48.83 57.94 -3.34
N THR A 6 47.97 57.23 -4.04
CA THR A 6 46.55 56.96 -3.83
C THR A 6 46.29 55.88 -2.77
N VAL A 7 45.14 56.02 -2.09
CA VAL A 7 44.49 55.04 -1.22
C VAL A 7 44.08 53.78 -2.00
N ALA A 8 44.22 52.59 -1.41
CA ALA A 8 43.50 51.40 -1.84
C ALA A 8 43.03 50.59 -0.60
N LEU A 9 41.74 50.66 -0.33
CA LEU A 9 41.02 49.86 0.66
C LEU A 9 40.60 48.55 0.00
N ALA A 10 41.18 47.42 0.41
CA ALA A 10 40.83 46.10 -0.12
C ALA A 10 39.55 45.58 0.57
N ALA A 11 38.43 45.53 -0.15
CA ALA A 11 37.21 44.88 0.29
C ALA A 11 37.26 43.38 -0.04
N ILE A 12 37.18 42.53 0.97
CA ILE A 12 37.07 41.08 0.84
C ILE A 12 35.60 40.74 0.58
N LEU A 13 35.27 40.41 -0.66
CA LEU A 13 33.95 39.88 -1.05
C LEU A 13 33.95 38.36 -0.85
N THR A 14 33.37 37.89 0.26
CA THR A 14 33.00 36.49 0.44
C THR A 14 31.85 36.16 -0.50
N GLN A 15 32.10 35.31 -1.50
CA GLN A 15 31.08 34.78 -2.38
C GLN A 15 30.22 33.79 -1.58
N VAL A 16 29.02 34.21 -1.21
CA VAL A 16 27.97 33.29 -0.76
C VAL A 16 27.34 32.75 -2.03
N SER A 17 27.68 31.51 -2.41
CA SER A 17 26.96 30.81 -3.46
C SER A 17 25.57 30.44 -2.91
N PRO A 18 24.46 30.93 -3.50
CA PRO A 18 23.17 30.30 -3.24
C PRO A 18 23.21 28.91 -3.89
N ALA A 19 23.16 27.87 -3.08
CA ALA A 19 22.73 26.56 -3.54
C ALA A 19 21.25 26.69 -3.91
N LEU A 20 21.00 27.03 -5.18
CA LEU A 20 19.69 26.88 -5.78
C LEU A 20 19.44 25.37 -5.87
N ALA A 21 18.62 24.87 -4.96
CA ALA A 21 17.94 23.60 -5.15
C ALA A 21 17.12 23.73 -6.43
N ASP A 22 17.43 22.88 -7.41
CA ASP A 22 16.70 22.78 -8.67
C ASP A 22 15.35 22.14 -8.32
N ASP A 23 14.35 23.02 -8.18
CA ASP A 23 12.97 22.69 -7.90
C ASP A 23 12.42 21.92 -9.11
N GLY A 24 12.13 20.63 -8.89
CA GLY A 24 11.90 19.61 -9.91
C GLY A 24 10.83 19.98 -10.93
N LEU A 25 11.27 20.42 -12.12
CA LEU A 25 10.44 20.63 -13.32
C LEU A 25 10.04 19.33 -14.02
N TYR A 26 10.51 18.19 -13.52
CA TYR A 26 10.11 16.87 -13.97
C TYR A 26 9.48 16.16 -12.78
N GLN A 27 8.20 15.80 -12.91
CA GLN A 27 7.66 14.77 -12.03
C GLN A 27 8.48 13.50 -12.28
N ASP A 28 8.96 12.86 -11.22
CA ASP A 28 9.56 11.53 -11.33
C ASP A 28 8.49 10.60 -11.91
N VAL A 29 8.61 10.33 -13.20
CA VAL A 29 7.77 9.32 -13.86
C VAL A 29 8.32 7.98 -13.42
N ALA A 30 7.53 7.21 -12.68
CA ALA A 30 7.88 5.86 -12.29
C ALA A 30 8.38 5.06 -13.50
N ASP A 31 9.50 4.35 -13.36
CA ASP A 31 10.05 3.52 -14.42
C ASP A 31 8.99 2.50 -14.86
N PRO A 32 8.75 2.30 -16.17
CA PRO A 32 7.74 1.35 -16.64
C PRO A 32 7.99 -0.10 -16.18
N ASN A 33 9.22 -0.44 -15.78
CA ASN A 33 9.57 -1.74 -15.22
C ASN A 33 9.42 -1.82 -13.70
N SER A 34 9.14 -0.69 -13.03
CA SER A 34 8.90 -0.70 -11.60
C SER A 34 7.68 -1.54 -11.27
N SER A 35 7.72 -2.09 -10.06
CA SER A 35 6.63 -2.78 -9.40
C SER A 35 6.26 -2.07 -8.12
N PHE A 36 5.24 -2.59 -7.46
CA PHE A 36 4.65 -1.98 -6.29
C PHE A 36 4.65 -3.01 -5.17
N VAL A 37 5.18 -2.64 -4.01
CA VAL A 37 5.18 -3.48 -2.80
C VAL A 37 4.46 -2.73 -1.70
N ARG A 38 3.60 -3.42 -0.96
CA ARG A 38 3.00 -2.93 0.28
C ARG A 38 3.04 -3.97 1.38
N VAL A 39 2.63 -3.55 2.57
CA VAL A 39 2.42 -4.46 3.71
C VAL A 39 0.97 -4.46 4.16
N VAL A 40 0.52 -5.64 4.61
CA VAL A 40 -0.66 -5.79 5.47
C VAL A 40 -0.17 -6.42 6.76
N ALA A 41 -0.01 -5.58 7.78
CA ALA A 41 0.50 -5.90 9.11
C ALA A 41 -0.41 -5.24 10.16
N PRO A 42 -1.55 -5.88 10.51
CA PRO A 42 -2.48 -5.37 11.52
C PRO A 42 -1.77 -4.96 12.81
N GLY A 43 -2.17 -3.81 13.37
CA GLY A 43 -1.58 -3.25 14.58
C GLY A 43 -0.23 -2.54 14.38
N GLN A 44 0.39 -2.63 13.20
CA GLN A 44 1.60 -1.88 12.87
C GLN A 44 1.24 -0.53 12.24
N THR A 45 2.00 0.50 12.59
CA THR A 45 1.85 1.87 12.06
C THR A 45 3.04 2.32 11.23
N VAL A 46 4.11 1.50 11.19
CA VAL A 46 5.35 1.76 10.46
C VAL A 46 5.87 0.47 9.81
N ALA A 47 6.52 0.62 8.68
CA ALA A 47 7.25 -0.43 7.98
C ALA A 47 8.48 0.15 7.27
N SER A 48 9.37 -0.72 6.79
CA SER A 48 10.39 -0.37 5.82
C SER A 48 10.28 -1.30 4.62
N ILE A 49 10.31 -0.74 3.41
CA ILE A 49 10.28 -1.48 2.14
C ILE A 49 11.52 -1.05 1.36
N ASN A 50 12.44 -1.98 1.11
CA ASN A 50 13.73 -1.71 0.46
C ASN A 50 14.54 -0.58 1.11
N GLY A 51 14.45 -0.43 2.44
CA GLY A 51 15.11 0.65 3.19
C GLY A 51 14.37 1.99 3.15
N GLU A 52 13.32 2.15 2.36
CA GLU A 52 12.39 3.28 2.44
C GLU A 52 11.50 3.11 3.67
N SER A 53 11.28 4.18 4.44
CA SER A 53 10.39 4.13 5.61
C SER A 53 8.97 4.50 5.21
N VAL A 54 8.02 3.64 5.56
CA VAL A 54 6.59 3.86 5.37
C VAL A 54 5.98 4.13 6.75
N SER A 55 5.48 5.34 6.96
CA SER A 55 4.80 5.74 8.20
C SER A 55 3.30 5.92 7.98
N ASP A 56 2.57 6.12 9.08
CA ASP A 56 1.14 6.44 9.09
C ASP A 56 0.29 5.35 8.41
N ILE A 57 0.72 4.08 8.56
CA ILE A 57 0.01 2.90 8.04
C ILE A 57 -1.37 2.83 8.72
N ALA A 58 -2.42 3.00 7.93
CA ALA A 58 -3.80 3.02 8.41
C ALA A 58 -4.29 1.60 8.67
N SER A 59 -4.66 1.31 9.92
CA SER A 59 -5.18 -0.01 10.35
C SER A 59 -4.26 -1.20 10.01
N GLY A 60 -2.97 -0.94 9.77
CA GLY A 60 -2.01 -1.98 9.35
C GLY A 60 -1.93 -2.24 7.85
N VAL A 61 -2.61 -1.47 6.99
CA VAL A 61 -2.46 -1.56 5.53
C VAL A 61 -1.69 -0.35 5.03
N SER A 62 -0.56 -0.57 4.35
CA SER A 62 0.23 0.53 3.79
C SER A 62 -0.21 0.90 2.39
N ASP A 63 0.12 2.11 1.97
CA ASP A 63 0.19 2.44 0.56
C ASP A 63 1.21 1.54 -0.15
N TYR A 64 1.08 1.43 -1.47
CA TYR A 64 2.09 0.81 -2.31
C TYR A 64 3.30 1.72 -2.48
N VAL A 65 4.48 1.14 -2.34
CA VAL A 65 5.78 1.76 -2.62
C VAL A 65 6.31 1.25 -3.95
N ASN A 66 6.81 2.16 -4.77
CA ASN A 66 7.43 1.83 -6.04
C ASN A 66 8.82 1.23 -5.81
N VAL A 67 9.09 0.07 -6.39
CA VAL A 67 10.38 -0.61 -6.28
C VAL A 67 10.84 -1.12 -7.65
N MET A 68 12.15 -1.22 -7.82
CA MET A 68 12.72 -1.91 -8.98
C MET A 68 12.58 -3.43 -8.80
N PRO A 69 12.49 -4.21 -9.89
CA PRO A 69 12.51 -5.67 -9.81
C PRO A 69 13.77 -6.21 -9.12
N GLY A 70 13.62 -7.30 -8.38
CA GLY A 70 14.67 -7.96 -7.61
C GLY A 70 14.20 -8.38 -6.22
N GLU A 71 15.15 -8.75 -5.39
CA GLU A 71 14.91 -9.12 -3.99
C GLU A 71 14.69 -7.85 -3.16
N ILE A 72 13.51 -7.76 -2.52
CA ILE A 72 13.10 -6.60 -1.72
C ILE A 72 12.91 -7.03 -0.27
N ASP A 73 13.67 -6.39 0.62
CA ASP A 73 13.51 -6.53 2.07
C ASP A 73 12.29 -5.74 2.55
N VAL A 74 11.46 -6.37 3.36
CA VAL A 74 10.28 -5.77 4.00
C VAL A 74 10.36 -5.99 5.50
N VAL A 75 10.35 -4.91 6.27
CA VAL A 75 10.53 -4.95 7.72
C VAL A 75 9.38 -4.24 8.42
N VAL A 76 8.80 -4.88 9.41
CA VAL A 76 7.87 -4.29 10.37
C VAL A 76 8.40 -4.52 11.79
N PRO A 77 7.94 -3.78 12.82
CA PRO A 77 8.44 -3.95 14.18
C PRO A 77 8.42 -5.38 14.72
N ASN A 78 7.47 -6.21 14.28
CA ASN A 78 7.30 -7.59 14.73
C ASN A 78 7.83 -8.65 13.75
N GLY A 79 8.46 -8.28 12.63
CA GLY A 79 8.89 -9.27 11.64
C GLY A 79 9.65 -8.73 10.43
N THR A 80 10.23 -9.66 9.67
CA THR A 80 10.94 -9.38 8.42
C THR A 80 10.49 -10.36 7.35
N GLY A 81 10.24 -9.88 6.15
CA GLY A 81 9.97 -10.68 4.95
C GLY A 81 10.91 -10.28 3.82
N VAL A 82 11.08 -11.19 2.86
CA VAL A 82 11.85 -10.96 1.63
C VAL A 82 10.97 -11.36 0.46
N VAL A 83 10.74 -10.44 -0.47
CA VAL A 83 9.91 -10.68 -1.65
C VAL A 83 10.73 -10.58 -2.94
N GLU A 84 10.65 -11.62 -3.76
CA GLU A 84 11.20 -11.58 -5.13
C GLU A 84 10.20 -10.88 -6.04
N VAL A 85 10.54 -9.67 -6.47
CA VAL A 85 9.67 -8.79 -7.24
C VAL A 85 10.02 -8.88 -8.73
N GLY A 86 9.06 -9.36 -9.52
CA GLY A 86 9.09 -9.24 -10.98
C GLY A 86 8.66 -7.84 -11.44
N PRO A 87 8.81 -7.50 -12.73
CA PRO A 87 8.40 -6.19 -13.26
C PRO A 87 6.90 -6.02 -13.39
N SER A 88 6.43 -4.77 -13.25
CA SER A 88 5.06 -4.33 -13.52
C SER A 88 3.97 -5.09 -12.77
N ALA A 89 4.20 -5.43 -11.50
CA ALA A 89 3.26 -6.18 -10.67
C ALA A 89 3.04 -5.52 -9.29
N TYR A 90 1.95 -5.91 -8.64
CA TYR A 90 1.59 -5.48 -7.29
C TYR A 90 1.80 -6.65 -6.33
N TYR A 91 2.60 -6.43 -5.29
CA TYR A 91 2.91 -7.40 -4.26
C TYR A 91 2.46 -6.88 -2.91
N THR A 92 1.84 -7.76 -2.12
CA THR A 92 1.51 -7.51 -0.73
C THR A 92 2.22 -8.53 0.14
N VAL A 93 2.97 -8.05 1.13
CA VAL A 93 3.54 -8.89 2.18
C VAL A 93 2.59 -8.88 3.37
N LEU A 94 1.98 -10.04 3.64
CA LEU A 94 1.10 -10.26 4.79
C LEU A 94 1.96 -10.55 6.01
N PHE A 95 1.69 -9.91 7.12
CA PHE A 95 2.28 -10.22 8.42
C PHE A 95 1.19 -10.62 9.41
N THR A 96 1.41 -11.76 10.08
CA THR A 96 0.65 -12.12 11.28
C THR A 96 1.17 -11.37 12.50
N GLU A 97 0.44 -11.42 13.62
CA GLU A 97 0.92 -10.86 14.90
C GLU A 97 2.25 -11.50 15.34
N ASP A 98 2.43 -12.80 15.07
CA ASP A 98 3.65 -13.57 15.37
C ASP A 98 4.82 -13.27 14.42
N GLY A 99 4.64 -12.38 13.44
CA GLY A 99 5.68 -11.99 12.50
C GLY A 99 5.92 -12.98 11.35
N GLN A 100 5.07 -14.01 11.21
CA GLN A 100 5.09 -14.88 10.03
C GLN A 100 4.64 -14.10 8.80
N THR A 101 5.24 -14.41 7.64
CA THR A 101 5.00 -13.68 6.40
C THR A 101 4.55 -14.56 5.26
N GLU A 102 3.56 -14.09 4.52
CA GLU A 102 3.17 -14.65 3.22
C GLU A 102 3.16 -13.55 2.15
N ILE A 103 3.38 -13.93 0.90
CA ILE A 103 3.44 -12.99 -0.23
C ILE A 103 2.28 -13.27 -1.16
N VAL A 104 1.52 -12.23 -1.47
CA VAL A 104 0.41 -12.26 -2.42
C VAL A 104 0.73 -11.35 -3.59
N THR A 105 0.37 -11.78 -4.80
CA THR A 105 0.35 -10.91 -5.98
C THR A 105 -1.07 -10.43 -6.22
N ASP A 106 -1.25 -9.12 -6.21
CA ASP A 106 -2.56 -8.49 -6.40
C ASP A 106 -2.83 -8.20 -7.88
N ASP A 107 -4.04 -8.52 -8.34
CA ASP A 107 -4.50 -8.23 -9.70
C ASP A 107 -5.17 -6.84 -9.75
N ILE A 108 -4.36 -5.80 -9.61
CA ILE A 108 -4.81 -4.40 -9.64
C ILE A 108 -4.92 -3.91 -11.08
N THR A 109 -6.12 -3.47 -11.47
CA THR A 109 -6.40 -3.07 -12.85
C THR A 109 -6.29 -1.56 -13.10
N ASN A 110 -6.38 -0.74 -12.05
CA ASN A 110 -6.40 0.73 -12.11
C ASN A 110 -7.42 1.29 -13.11
N SER A 111 -8.57 0.62 -13.25
CA SER A 111 -9.57 1.01 -14.25
C SER A 111 -10.13 2.42 -13.96
N PRO A 112 -10.31 3.28 -14.99
CA PRO A 112 -10.90 4.61 -14.81
C PRO A 112 -12.40 4.59 -14.42
N SER A 113 -13.04 3.42 -14.46
CA SER A 113 -14.48 3.25 -14.23
C SER A 113 -14.84 2.30 -13.09
N LYS A 114 -13.83 1.72 -12.44
CA LYS A 114 -13.98 0.72 -11.37
C LYS A 114 -13.11 1.11 -10.17
N ALA A 115 -13.41 0.51 -9.04
CA ALA A 115 -12.52 0.44 -7.88
C ALA A 115 -11.90 -0.97 -7.83
N ASP A 116 -10.61 -1.07 -7.53
CA ASP A 116 -9.95 -2.34 -7.26
C ASP A 116 -10.09 -2.68 -5.77
N ILE A 117 -10.68 -3.83 -5.44
CA ILE A 117 -10.82 -4.30 -4.07
C ILE A 117 -9.84 -5.44 -3.87
N SER A 118 -8.91 -5.29 -2.93
CA SER A 118 -8.02 -6.37 -2.49
C SER A 118 -8.54 -6.94 -1.17
N ILE A 119 -8.69 -8.25 -1.08
CA ILE A 119 -9.20 -8.90 0.12
C ILE A 119 -8.17 -9.89 0.65
N TYR A 120 -7.94 -9.87 1.96
CA TYR A 120 -6.94 -10.70 2.63
C TYR A 120 -7.56 -11.52 3.76
N ASN A 121 -7.30 -12.82 3.75
CA ASN A 121 -7.68 -13.74 4.82
C ASN A 121 -6.47 -13.99 5.74
N LEU A 122 -6.35 -13.23 6.83
CA LEU A 122 -5.29 -13.40 7.84
C LEU A 122 -5.74 -14.34 8.97
N THR A 123 -6.52 -15.36 8.62
CA THR A 123 -7.05 -16.34 9.57
C THR A 123 -6.65 -17.75 9.17
N ASP A 124 -6.82 -18.70 10.10
CA ASP A 124 -6.67 -20.13 9.82
C ASP A 124 -7.90 -20.74 9.12
N THR A 125 -8.91 -19.93 8.78
CA THR A 125 -10.08 -20.40 8.03
C THR A 125 -9.62 -20.88 6.65
N PRO A 126 -9.81 -22.17 6.29
CA PRO A 126 -9.20 -22.73 5.09
C PRO A 126 -9.57 -22.01 3.80
N SER A 127 -10.78 -21.45 3.75
CA SER A 127 -11.28 -20.74 2.58
C SER A 127 -12.43 -19.82 2.98
N ILE A 128 -12.43 -18.59 2.47
CA ILE A 128 -13.51 -17.63 2.63
C ILE A 128 -14.01 -17.08 1.29
N ASP A 129 -15.29 -16.73 1.26
CA ASP A 129 -15.94 -16.03 0.16
C ASP A 129 -16.32 -14.60 0.60
N VAL A 130 -16.35 -13.69 -0.36
CA VAL A 130 -16.77 -12.30 -0.16
C VAL A 130 -18.12 -12.09 -0.82
N PHE A 131 -19.16 -11.96 -0.02
CA PHE A 131 -20.53 -11.76 -0.48
C PHE A 131 -20.96 -10.29 -0.38
N VAL A 132 -21.71 -9.82 -1.36
CA VAL A 132 -22.28 -8.46 -1.41
C VAL A 132 -23.80 -8.56 -1.24
N PRO A 133 -24.36 -8.25 -0.06
CA PRO A 133 -25.78 -8.43 0.24
C PRO A 133 -26.70 -7.64 -0.68
N GLN A 134 -26.35 -6.39 -1.00
CA GLN A 134 -27.16 -5.52 -1.88
C GLN A 134 -27.31 -6.09 -3.29
N ALA A 135 -26.34 -6.89 -3.75
CA ALA A 135 -26.36 -7.55 -5.06
C ALA A 135 -26.86 -9.00 -5.00
N ASN A 136 -27.00 -9.57 -3.79
CA ASN A 136 -27.24 -10.98 -3.56
C ASN A 136 -26.29 -11.88 -4.38
N ALA A 137 -25.00 -11.55 -4.36
CA ALA A 137 -23.99 -12.19 -5.19
C ALA A 137 -22.66 -12.32 -4.45
N VAL A 138 -21.91 -13.38 -4.77
CA VAL A 138 -20.52 -13.54 -4.36
C VAL A 138 -19.64 -12.71 -5.30
N ALA A 139 -18.82 -11.83 -4.73
CA ALA A 139 -17.88 -11.00 -5.46
C ALA A 139 -16.55 -11.71 -5.70
N VAL A 140 -16.10 -12.49 -4.70
CA VAL A 140 -14.84 -13.25 -4.73
C VAL A 140 -15.05 -14.57 -4.00
N GLU A 141 -14.57 -15.66 -4.56
CA GLU A 141 -14.71 -17.02 -4.00
C GLU A 141 -13.34 -17.61 -3.67
N GLY A 142 -13.27 -18.38 -2.60
CA GLY A 142 -12.18 -19.31 -2.38
C GLY A 142 -10.86 -18.68 -1.91
N ILE A 143 -10.90 -17.60 -1.13
CA ILE A 143 -9.67 -16.98 -0.60
C ILE A 143 -9.13 -17.87 0.53
N GLU A 144 -8.03 -18.58 0.24
CA GLU A 144 -7.40 -19.50 1.18
C GLU A 144 -6.85 -18.80 2.44
N ALA A 145 -6.57 -19.58 3.49
CA ALA A 145 -5.89 -19.09 4.69
C ALA A 145 -4.55 -18.44 4.32
N MET A 146 -4.26 -17.28 4.92
CA MET A 146 -3.04 -16.51 4.69
C MET A 146 -2.79 -16.14 3.22
N GLN A 147 -3.86 -15.92 2.46
CA GLN A 147 -3.82 -15.49 1.06
C GLN A 147 -4.71 -14.26 0.84
N GLY A 148 -4.64 -13.73 -0.38
CA GLY A 148 -5.51 -12.65 -0.82
C GLY A 148 -5.88 -12.74 -2.29
N GLN A 149 -6.93 -12.02 -2.66
CA GLN A 149 -7.40 -11.90 -4.03
C GLN A 149 -7.90 -10.49 -4.29
N SER A 150 -7.81 -10.05 -5.55
CA SER A 150 -8.31 -8.74 -5.96
C SER A 150 -9.41 -8.84 -7.01
N VAL A 151 -10.36 -7.90 -6.97
CA VAL A 151 -11.46 -7.81 -7.94
C VAL A 151 -11.77 -6.35 -8.27
N ALA A 152 -11.99 -6.06 -9.56
CA ALA A 152 -12.39 -4.72 -9.99
C ALA A 152 -13.92 -4.59 -10.08
N ILE A 153 -14.51 -3.78 -9.19
CA ILE A 153 -15.96 -3.53 -9.10
C ILE A 153 -16.33 -2.16 -9.67
N LYS A 154 -17.47 -2.07 -10.37
CA LYS A 154 -17.97 -0.80 -10.92
C LYS A 154 -18.15 0.27 -9.84
N ALA A 155 -17.69 1.49 -10.11
CA ALA A 155 -17.74 2.63 -9.19
C ALA A 155 -18.31 3.90 -9.87
N PRO A 156 -18.84 4.89 -9.13
CA PRO A 156 -18.92 4.94 -7.67
C PRO A 156 -20.14 4.20 -7.10
N LEU A 157 -19.96 3.54 -5.96
CA LEU A 157 -21.00 2.86 -5.17
C LEU A 157 -20.58 2.81 -3.70
N THR A 158 -21.54 2.61 -2.80
CA THR A 158 -21.28 2.24 -1.40
C THR A 158 -21.88 0.85 -1.18
N LEU A 159 -21.07 -0.09 -0.69
CA LEU A 159 -21.47 -1.49 -0.54
C LEU A 159 -21.13 -2.01 0.86
N ASP A 160 -21.84 -3.06 1.26
CA ASP A 160 -21.51 -3.87 2.41
C ASP A 160 -20.88 -5.15 1.90
N PHE A 161 -19.92 -5.68 2.65
CA PHE A 161 -19.24 -6.92 2.33
C PHE A 161 -19.34 -7.87 3.53
N GLU A 162 -19.74 -9.10 3.25
CA GLU A 162 -19.71 -10.19 4.23
C GLU A 162 -18.62 -11.16 3.85
N LEU A 163 -17.72 -11.45 4.78
CA LEU A 163 -16.69 -12.47 4.65
C LEU A 163 -17.26 -13.74 5.27
N ARG A 164 -17.39 -14.79 4.47
CA ARG A 164 -18.14 -15.99 4.81
C ARG A 164 -17.29 -17.25 4.69
N SER A 165 -17.59 -18.26 5.50
CA SER A 165 -17.14 -19.64 5.26
C SER A 165 -18.37 -20.50 5.00
N GLY A 166 -18.61 -20.83 3.73
CA GLY A 166 -19.89 -21.41 3.32
C GLY A 166 -21.06 -20.49 3.62
N ASP A 167 -22.02 -20.97 4.41
CA ASP A 167 -23.22 -20.20 4.80
C ASP A 167 -23.02 -19.34 6.06
N GLU A 168 -21.89 -19.50 6.77
CA GLU A 168 -21.60 -18.76 7.99
C GLU A 168 -20.96 -17.41 7.67
N VAL A 169 -21.53 -16.34 8.20
CA VAL A 169 -20.93 -14.99 8.15
C VAL A 169 -19.92 -14.88 9.28
N LEU A 170 -18.64 -14.76 8.93
CA LEU A 170 -17.55 -14.60 9.89
C LEU A 170 -17.47 -13.14 10.35
N ALA A 171 -17.49 -12.21 9.39
CA ALA A 171 -17.44 -10.78 9.66
C ALA A 171 -18.16 -9.99 8.56
N THR A 172 -18.57 -8.76 8.90
CA THR A 172 -19.17 -7.81 7.98
C THR A 172 -18.40 -6.51 8.01
N VAL A 173 -18.15 -5.93 6.83
CA VAL A 173 -17.66 -4.57 6.68
C VAL A 173 -18.74 -3.77 5.96
N SER A 174 -19.30 -2.78 6.65
CA SER A 174 -20.41 -1.98 6.14
C SER A 174 -19.95 -0.65 5.56
N GLU A 175 -20.76 -0.10 4.67
CA GLU A 175 -20.62 1.25 4.12
C GLU A 175 -19.26 1.53 3.45
N VAL A 176 -18.68 0.52 2.78
CA VAL A 176 -17.43 0.68 2.05
C VAL A 176 -17.66 1.53 0.80
N GLU A 177 -17.02 2.70 0.75
CA GLU A 177 -17.09 3.61 -0.39
C GLU A 177 -16.14 3.15 -1.50
N LEU A 178 -16.70 2.88 -2.68
CA LEU A 178 -15.93 2.53 -3.87
C LEU A 178 -15.84 3.74 -4.79
N ILE A 179 -14.62 4.26 -4.97
CA ILE A 179 -14.33 5.40 -5.84
C ILE A 179 -13.66 4.91 -7.13
N ARG A 180 -13.96 5.56 -8.25
CA ARG A 180 -13.34 5.23 -9.55
C ARG A 180 -11.83 5.46 -9.50
N ASN A 181 -11.06 4.58 -10.13
CA ASN A 181 -9.60 4.68 -10.23
C ASN A 181 -8.90 4.73 -8.86
N ALA A 182 -9.54 4.17 -7.84
CA ALA A 182 -9.00 3.99 -6.50
C ALA A 182 -9.20 2.53 -6.09
N GLY A 183 -8.79 2.18 -4.88
CA GLY A 183 -9.07 0.86 -4.35
C GLY A 183 -9.44 0.87 -2.89
N VAL A 184 -9.79 -0.31 -2.40
CA VAL A 184 -10.02 -0.58 -0.98
C VAL A 184 -9.38 -1.92 -0.64
N SER A 185 -8.73 -2.01 0.50
CA SER A 185 -8.29 -3.27 1.09
C SER A 185 -9.28 -3.70 2.16
N ILE A 186 -9.74 -4.95 2.10
CA ILE A 186 -10.57 -5.57 3.13
C ILE A 186 -9.75 -6.68 3.78
N VAL A 187 -9.65 -6.67 5.11
CA VAL A 187 -8.81 -7.62 5.84
C VAL A 187 -9.69 -8.37 6.85
N LEU A 188 -9.68 -9.71 6.80
CA LEU A 188 -10.24 -10.57 7.83
C LEU A 188 -9.17 -10.94 8.85
N LEU A 189 -9.50 -10.80 10.13
CA LEU A 189 -8.64 -11.17 11.25
C LEU A 189 -9.32 -12.18 12.16
N GLN A 190 -8.53 -13.09 12.71
CA GLN A 190 -8.90 -13.90 13.86
C GLN A 190 -8.60 -13.09 15.12
N THR A 191 -9.56 -13.03 16.05
CA THR A 191 -9.39 -12.42 17.37
C THR A 191 -9.78 -13.44 18.45
N ASP A 192 -9.45 -13.13 19.70
CA ASP A 192 -9.87 -13.96 20.86
C ASP A 192 -11.39 -14.14 20.94
N ASP A 193 -12.15 -13.14 20.46
CA ASP A 193 -13.62 -13.11 20.49
C ASP A 193 -14.27 -13.65 19.20
N GLY A 194 -13.48 -14.20 18.27
CA GLY A 194 -13.96 -14.75 17.00
C GLY A 194 -13.28 -14.11 15.80
N TYR A 195 -14.08 -13.49 14.92
CA TYR A 195 -13.58 -12.86 13.70
C TYR A 195 -13.88 -11.37 13.71
N SER A 196 -12.97 -10.59 13.13
CA SER A 196 -13.22 -9.17 12.84
C SER A 196 -12.73 -8.85 11.43
N ALA A 197 -13.32 -7.83 10.82
CA ALA A 197 -12.86 -7.34 9.53
C ALA A 197 -12.92 -5.82 9.48
N PHE A 198 -12.05 -5.24 8.67
CA PHE A 198 -12.03 -3.81 8.40
C PHE A 198 -11.73 -3.53 6.94
N ALA A 199 -12.08 -2.33 6.48
CA ALA A 199 -11.69 -1.80 5.19
C ALA A 199 -10.75 -0.61 5.36
N THR A 200 -9.85 -0.40 4.40
CA THR A 200 -8.98 0.77 4.32
C THR A 200 -8.85 1.19 2.87
N ASP A 201 -9.00 2.48 2.60
CA ASP A 201 -8.90 3.02 1.26
C ASP A 201 -7.46 2.90 0.74
N ASN A 202 -7.33 2.52 -0.53
CA ASN A 202 -6.06 2.53 -1.25
C ASN A 202 -6.06 3.74 -2.20
N SER A 203 -5.09 4.63 -2.03
CA SER A 203 -4.81 5.66 -3.05
C SER A 203 -3.72 5.17 -3.99
N TYR A 204 -4.05 5.00 -5.27
CA TYR A 204 -3.06 4.74 -6.33
C TYR A 204 -2.51 6.03 -6.95
N LEU A 205 -2.97 7.18 -6.46
CA LEU A 205 -2.52 8.50 -6.87
C LEU A 205 -1.68 9.10 -5.73
N LYS A 206 -0.40 9.35 -6.01
CA LYS A 206 0.41 10.35 -5.31
C LYS A 206 0.99 11.30 -6.35
#